data_AF-A0AAW2BD43-F1
#
_entry.id   AF-A0AAW2BD43-F1
#
_cell.length_a   1.000
_cell.length_b   1.000
_cell.length_c   1.000
_cell.angle_alpha   90.00
_cell.angle_beta   90.00
_cell.angle_gamma   90.00
#
_symmetry.space_group_name_H-M   'P 1'
#
loop_
_entity.id
_entity.type
_entity.pdbx_description
1 polymer ?
#
loop_
_entity_poly.entity_id
_entity_poly.type
_entity_poly.pdbx_seq_one_letter_code
_entity_poly.pdbx_strand_id
1 'polypeptide(L)'
;MASLVPTYLLLQLVLVISFFQFNLAARRLADSAESQQPLLFQYHNGALLTGKISINLIWYGKFKPTQRAIISDFITSLSTSTPTTAQPSVATWWKTTDKYYHLVNSKKPSTLVLSMGTQIIDETYSLGKSLSNQQIEELASKGAQKNAINVVLTSDDVAVEGFCMSKCGTHGSLKGASVQGRSYKFAYIWVGNSETKCPGQCAWPFHQPIYGPQSPPLVAPNNDVGLDGMVMNLASLLAGTTTNPFGNGYFQGPKDAPLEAASACPGVYGKGAYPGYAGDLLVDPTTGASYNANGCNGRKFLLPALFDPSTKSCSTLV
;
A
#
# COMPACT_ATOMS: atom_id res chain seq x y z
N MET A 1 -49.29 52.87 15.07
CA MET A 1 -48.23 52.27 15.92
C MET A 1 -48.42 50.77 15.91
N ALA A 2 -47.73 50.06 15.02
CA ALA A 2 -47.72 48.59 15.00
C ALA A 2 -46.47 48.11 15.74
N SER A 3 -46.70 47.24 16.72
CA SER A 3 -45.71 46.72 17.66
C SER A 3 -44.59 45.94 16.94
N LEU A 4 -43.35 46.43 16.98
CA LEU A 4 -42.12 45.78 16.47
C LEU A 4 -41.55 44.71 17.44
N VAL A 5 -42.17 44.57 18.62
CA VAL A 5 -41.75 43.67 19.70
C VAL A 5 -41.90 42.16 19.36
N PRO A 6 -42.95 41.69 18.64
CA PRO A 6 -43.15 40.25 18.41
C PRO A 6 -42.09 39.66 17.46
N THR A 7 -41.64 40.43 16.47
CA THR A 7 -40.65 40.02 15.47
C THR A 7 -39.25 39.85 16.05
N TYR A 8 -38.88 40.70 17.02
CA TYR A 8 -37.58 40.61 17.69
C TYR A 8 -37.51 39.38 18.60
N LEU A 9 -38.61 39.09 19.31
CA LEU A 9 -38.73 37.89 20.15
C LEU A 9 -38.63 36.60 19.32
N LEU A 10 -39.26 36.58 18.14
CA LEU A 10 -39.24 35.43 17.23
C LEU A 10 -37.83 35.18 16.67
N LEU A 11 -37.10 36.24 16.30
CA LEU A 11 -35.73 36.14 15.82
C LEU A 11 -34.77 35.63 16.91
N GLN A 12 -34.93 36.11 18.15
CA GLN A 12 -34.17 35.62 19.30
C GLN A 12 -34.46 34.14 19.57
N LEU A 13 -35.71 33.71 19.48
CA LEU A 13 -36.09 32.31 19.65
C LEU A 13 -35.46 31.41 18.58
N VAL A 14 -35.47 31.83 17.31
CA VAL A 14 -34.84 31.09 16.20
C VAL A 14 -33.33 30.98 16.38
N LEU A 15 -32.66 32.05 16.80
CA LEU A 15 -31.23 32.02 17.10
C LEU A 15 -30.91 31.06 18.24
N VAL A 16 -31.67 31.11 19.35
CA VAL A 16 -31.47 30.22 20.50
C VAL A 16 -31.68 28.75 20.11
N ILE A 17 -32.71 28.45 19.32
CA ILE A 17 -32.96 27.09 18.81
C ILE A 17 -31.80 26.64 17.91
N SER A 18 -31.31 27.51 17.02
CA SER A 18 -30.20 27.20 16.11
C SER A 18 -28.90 26.92 16.87
N PHE A 19 -28.60 27.71 17.91
CA PHE A 19 -27.47 27.46 18.80
C PHE A 19 -27.64 26.15 19.58
N PHE A 20 -28.84 25.82 20.04
CA PHE A 20 -29.10 24.55 20.72
C PHE A 20 -28.89 23.35 19.80
N GLN A 21 -29.35 23.42 18.55
CA GLN A 21 -29.15 22.37 17.55
C GLN A 21 -27.65 22.21 17.20
N PHE A 22 -26.90 23.32 17.08
CA PHE A 22 -25.45 23.28 16.89
C PHE A 22 -24.72 22.63 18.07
N ASN A 23 -25.12 22.95 19.30
CA ASN A 23 -24.53 22.37 20.51
C ASN A 23 -24.88 20.87 20.66
N LEU A 24 -26.10 20.46 20.29
CA LEU A 24 -26.47 19.03 20.25
C LEU A 24 -25.71 18.27 19.16
N ALA A 25 -25.52 18.86 17.97
CA ALA A 25 -24.74 18.26 16.89
C ALA A 25 -23.25 18.14 17.26
N ALA A 26 -22.68 19.18 17.88
CA ALA A 26 -21.30 19.16 18.40
C ALA A 26 -21.13 18.12 19.52
N ARG A 27 -22.10 17.98 20.43
CA ARG A 27 -22.10 16.92 21.46
C ARG A 27 -22.21 15.52 20.86
N ARG A 28 -23.04 15.31 19.83
CA ARG A 28 -23.11 14.02 19.12
C ARG A 28 -21.79 13.66 18.43
N LEU A 29 -21.08 14.63 17.87
CA LEU A 29 -19.73 14.46 17.32
C LEU A 29 -18.72 14.08 18.43
N ALA A 30 -18.78 14.73 19.59
CA ALA A 30 -17.92 14.40 20.72
C ALA A 30 -18.22 13.00 21.31
N ASP A 31 -19.49 12.62 21.48
CA ASP A 31 -19.90 11.26 21.91
C ASP A 31 -19.47 10.18 20.89
N SER A 32 -19.48 10.50 19.60
CA SER A 32 -18.97 9.58 18.56
C SER A 32 -17.44 9.44 18.57
N ALA A 33 -16.73 10.46 19.06
CA ALA A 33 -15.28 10.41 19.24
C ALA A 33 -14.86 9.66 20.53
N GLU A 34 -15.68 9.71 21.59
CA GLU A 34 -15.44 8.98 22.85
C GLU A 34 -15.86 7.50 22.81
N SER A 35 -16.80 7.12 21.93
CA SER A 35 -17.27 5.72 21.80
C SER A 35 -16.50 4.87 20.79
N GLN A 36 -15.53 5.44 20.06
CA GLN A 36 -14.60 4.66 19.26
C GLN A 36 -13.60 3.98 20.20
N GLN A 37 -13.83 2.69 20.48
CA GLN A 37 -12.75 1.77 20.85
C GLN A 37 -11.53 2.11 20.00
N PRO A 38 -10.34 2.33 20.58
CA PRO A 38 -9.15 2.63 19.79
C PRO A 38 -9.05 1.55 18.74
N LEU A 39 -9.13 1.91 17.46
CA LEU A 39 -8.93 0.94 16.40
C LEU A 39 -7.49 0.45 16.60
N LEU A 40 -7.31 -0.73 17.19
CA LEU A 40 -6.01 -1.27 17.52
C LEU A 40 -5.51 -2.10 16.35
N PHE A 41 -4.26 -1.86 15.95
CA PHE A 41 -3.57 -2.77 15.05
C PHE A 41 -3.26 -4.07 15.80
N GLN A 42 -3.87 -5.17 15.37
CA GLN A 42 -3.77 -6.44 16.07
C GLN A 42 -3.81 -7.62 15.11
N TYR A 43 -3.41 -8.78 15.64
CA TYR A 43 -3.54 -10.06 14.95
C TYR A 43 -4.91 -10.68 15.22
N HIS A 44 -5.60 -11.08 14.16
CA HIS A 44 -6.96 -11.63 14.23
C HIS A 44 -6.98 -13.16 14.04
N ASN A 45 -5.89 -13.84 14.40
CA ASN A 45 -5.75 -15.30 14.42
C ASN A 45 -5.91 -16.02 13.07
N GLY A 46 -5.82 -15.29 11.96
CA GLY A 46 -5.85 -15.83 10.61
C GLY A 46 -4.50 -16.24 10.06
N ALA A 47 -4.49 -16.98 8.96
CA ALA A 47 -3.23 -17.47 8.39
C ALA A 47 -2.39 -16.33 7.79
N LEU A 48 -1.09 -16.37 8.03
CA LEU A 48 -0.07 -15.60 7.32
C LEU A 48 0.53 -16.46 6.20
N LEU A 49 1.13 -15.83 5.18
CA LEU A 49 1.87 -16.57 4.17
C LEU A 49 3.18 -17.09 4.75
N THR A 50 3.45 -18.38 4.60
CA THR A 50 4.64 -19.04 5.17
C THR A 50 5.23 -20.03 4.18
N GLY A 51 6.49 -20.39 4.36
CA GLY A 51 7.25 -21.27 3.48
C GLY A 51 7.84 -20.54 2.28
N LYS A 52 8.06 -21.28 1.19
CA LYS A 52 8.63 -20.75 -0.06
C LYS A 52 7.50 -20.31 -0.97
N ILE A 53 7.41 -19.01 -1.24
CA ILE A 53 6.38 -18.41 -2.07
C ILE A 53 7.04 -17.76 -3.30
N SER A 54 6.50 -18.04 -4.47
CA SER A 54 6.93 -17.41 -5.73
C SER A 54 6.15 -16.11 -5.97
N ILE A 55 6.84 -15.07 -6.42
CA ILE A 55 6.21 -13.84 -6.90
C ILE A 55 6.23 -13.87 -8.43
N ASN A 56 5.07 -14.07 -9.04
CA ASN A 56 4.93 -14.07 -10.50
C ASN A 56 4.47 -12.69 -10.94
N LEU A 57 5.11 -12.11 -11.95
CA LEU A 57 4.77 -10.79 -12.48
C LEU A 57 3.95 -10.95 -13.76
N ILE A 58 2.79 -10.31 -13.82
CA ILE A 58 1.91 -10.28 -14.98
C ILE A 58 1.87 -8.83 -15.48
N TRP A 59 2.64 -8.56 -16.52
CA TRP A 59 2.75 -7.26 -17.17
C TRP A 59 1.63 -7.09 -18.18
N TYR A 60 0.67 -6.22 -17.88
CA TYR A 60 -0.48 -5.96 -18.73
C TYR A 60 -0.39 -4.56 -19.36
N GLY A 61 -0.18 -4.54 -20.67
CA GLY A 61 0.09 -3.34 -21.46
C GLY A 61 1.59 -3.11 -21.69
N LYS A 62 1.93 -1.90 -22.18
CA LYS A 62 3.26 -1.61 -22.71
C LYS A 62 4.18 -1.02 -21.64
N PHE A 63 5.13 -1.83 -21.19
CA PHE A 63 6.20 -1.39 -20.30
C PHE A 63 7.54 -1.38 -21.04
N LYS A 64 8.32 -0.32 -20.87
CA LYS A 64 9.70 -0.29 -21.38
C LYS A 64 10.54 -1.37 -20.67
N PRO A 65 11.57 -1.94 -21.31
CA PRO A 65 12.49 -2.87 -20.65
C PRO A 65 13.08 -2.31 -19.34
N THR A 66 13.40 -1.02 -19.31
CA THR A 66 13.90 -0.32 -18.11
C THR A 66 12.86 -0.27 -16.99
N GLN A 67 11.59 -0.07 -17.32
CA GLN A 67 10.48 -0.08 -16.36
C GLN A 67 10.28 -1.47 -15.76
N ARG A 68 10.34 -2.52 -16.60
CA ARG A 68 10.26 -3.90 -16.12
C ARG A 68 11.42 -4.27 -15.19
N ALA A 69 12.61 -3.77 -15.48
CA ALA A 69 13.78 -3.97 -14.66
C ALA A 69 13.62 -3.36 -13.26
N ILE A 70 13.04 -2.16 -13.12
CA ILE A 70 12.84 -1.50 -11.81
C ILE A 70 12.06 -2.41 -10.84
N ILE A 71 10.91 -2.94 -11.25
CA ILE A 71 10.10 -3.83 -10.39
C ILE A 71 10.78 -5.19 -10.20
N SER A 72 11.36 -5.76 -11.26
CA SER A 72 12.04 -7.06 -11.16
C SER A 72 13.23 -7.01 -10.20
N ASP A 73 14.01 -5.93 -10.25
CA ASP A 73 15.13 -5.65 -9.35
C ASP A 73 14.63 -5.44 -7.92
N PHE A 74 13.53 -4.72 -7.71
CA PHE A 74 12.91 -4.57 -6.39
C PHE A 74 12.56 -5.94 -5.77
N ILE A 75 11.83 -6.79 -6.50
CA ILE A 75 11.44 -8.13 -6.02
C ILE A 75 12.66 -9.00 -5.73
N THR A 76 13.69 -8.96 -6.59
CA THR A 76 14.94 -9.68 -6.38
C THR A 76 15.68 -9.17 -5.13
N SER A 77 15.59 -7.88 -4.85
CA SER A 77 16.23 -7.24 -3.70
C SER A 77 15.61 -7.62 -2.35
N LEU A 78 14.39 -8.19 -2.31
CA LEU A 78 13.74 -8.66 -1.07
C LEU A 78 14.52 -9.78 -0.37
N SER A 79 15.23 -10.61 -1.15
CA SER A 79 15.99 -11.77 -0.65
C SER A 79 17.50 -11.65 -0.84
N THR A 80 17.96 -10.57 -1.46
CA THR A 80 19.38 -10.37 -1.75
C THR A 80 20.07 -9.70 -0.55
N SER A 81 20.73 -10.48 0.28
CA SER A 81 21.67 -9.98 1.31
C SER A 81 23.11 -10.19 0.84
N THR A 82 23.51 -9.57 -0.27
CA THR A 82 24.92 -9.57 -0.66
C THR A 82 25.70 -8.63 0.26
N PRO A 83 26.89 -9.02 0.77
CA PRO A 83 27.70 -8.19 1.66
C PRO A 83 28.08 -6.82 1.06
N THR A 84 28.06 -6.72 -0.27
CA THR A 84 28.41 -5.52 -1.02
C THR A 84 27.26 -4.52 -1.18
N THR A 85 26.02 -4.87 -0.82
CA THR A 85 24.90 -3.93 -0.91
C THR A 85 24.98 -2.92 0.23
N ALA A 86 25.07 -1.64 -0.13
CA ALA A 86 25.08 -0.55 0.84
C ALA A 86 23.85 -0.60 1.75
N GLN A 87 24.04 -0.32 3.04
CA GLN A 87 22.95 -0.24 3.99
C GLN A 87 22.41 1.20 4.10
N PRO A 88 21.12 1.36 4.39
CA PRO A 88 20.13 0.30 4.54
C PRO A 88 19.65 -0.29 3.19
N SER A 89 19.12 -1.52 3.22
CA SER A 89 18.77 -2.27 2.00
C SER A 89 17.30 -2.72 1.96
N VAL A 90 16.79 -3.04 0.77
CA VAL A 90 15.44 -3.62 0.57
C VAL A 90 15.27 -4.91 1.39
N ALA A 91 16.30 -5.76 1.44
CA ALA A 91 16.28 -6.98 2.25
C ALA A 91 16.18 -6.67 3.76
N THR A 92 16.86 -5.62 4.23
CA THR A 92 16.78 -5.16 5.63
C THR A 92 15.38 -4.66 5.95
N TRP A 93 14.77 -3.88 5.06
CA TRP A 93 13.36 -3.47 5.18
C TRP A 93 12.44 -4.69 5.21
N TRP A 94 12.59 -5.63 4.28
CA TRP A 94 11.74 -6.82 4.21
C TRP A 94 11.84 -7.69 5.46
N LYS A 95 13.05 -7.83 6.02
CA LYS A 95 13.30 -8.59 7.25
C LYS A 95 12.53 -8.06 8.46
N THR A 96 12.11 -6.80 8.47
CA THR A 96 11.26 -6.27 9.56
C THR A 96 9.92 -7.03 9.65
N THR A 97 9.47 -7.66 8.56
CA THR A 97 8.26 -8.49 8.58
C THR A 97 8.40 -9.75 9.45
N ASP A 98 9.62 -10.20 9.77
CA ASP A 98 9.85 -11.34 10.66
C ASP A 98 9.17 -11.14 12.02
N LYS A 99 9.06 -9.89 12.49
CA LYS A 99 8.42 -9.53 13.76
C LYS A 99 6.96 -10.01 13.83
N TYR A 100 6.20 -9.91 12.73
CA TYR A 100 4.82 -10.40 12.70
C TYR A 100 4.77 -11.92 12.95
N TYR A 101 5.67 -12.70 12.34
CA TYR A 101 5.71 -14.15 12.49
C TYR A 101 6.20 -14.59 13.88
N HIS A 102 7.19 -13.88 14.43
CA HIS A 102 7.72 -14.16 15.77
C HIS A 102 6.67 -13.97 16.87
N LEU A 103 5.76 -13.01 16.72
CA LEU A 103 4.67 -12.79 17.69
C LEU A 103 3.56 -13.83 17.60
N VAL A 104 3.31 -14.41 16.41
CA VAL A 104 2.31 -15.48 16.25
C VAL A 104 2.81 -16.79 16.90
N ASN A 105 4.08 -17.15 16.72
CA ASN A 105 4.66 -18.34 17.34
C ASN A 105 6.14 -18.13 17.67
N SER A 106 6.41 -17.70 18.91
CA SER A 106 7.78 -17.39 19.35
C SER A 106 8.67 -18.62 19.52
N LYS A 107 8.10 -19.83 19.66
CA LYS A 107 8.86 -21.08 19.86
C LYS A 107 9.37 -21.68 18.55
N LYS A 108 8.58 -21.55 17.47
CA LYS A 108 8.95 -21.99 16.12
C LYS A 108 8.38 -21.00 15.11
N PRO A 109 9.04 -19.84 14.93
CA PRO A 109 8.56 -18.82 14.00
C PRO A 109 8.50 -19.43 12.61
N SER A 110 7.36 -19.25 11.95
CA SER A 110 7.22 -19.65 10.56
C SER A 110 8.05 -18.72 9.70
N THR A 111 8.87 -19.26 8.82
CA THR A 111 9.68 -18.46 7.91
C THR A 111 8.95 -18.22 6.61
N LEU A 112 9.07 -17.02 6.04
CA LEU A 112 8.62 -16.71 4.70
C LEU A 112 9.85 -16.43 3.83
N VAL A 113 9.97 -17.18 2.74
CA VAL A 113 10.99 -16.95 1.72
C VAL A 113 10.28 -16.60 0.43
N LEU A 114 10.50 -15.37 -0.02
CA LEU A 114 10.01 -14.91 -1.32
C LEU A 114 11.07 -15.18 -2.38
N SER A 115 10.63 -15.46 -3.60
CA SER A 115 11.53 -15.64 -4.74
C SER A 115 10.86 -15.15 -6.01
N MET A 116 11.66 -14.65 -6.95
CA MET A 116 11.17 -14.32 -8.28
C MET A 116 10.61 -15.58 -8.95
N GLY A 117 9.38 -15.50 -9.42
CA GLY A 117 8.71 -16.53 -10.19
C GLY A 117 8.73 -16.23 -11.68
N THR A 118 7.68 -16.68 -12.36
CA THR A 118 7.50 -16.45 -13.80
C THR A 118 7.10 -15.01 -14.10
N GLN A 119 7.47 -14.52 -15.28
CA GLN A 119 6.99 -13.24 -15.80
C GLN A 119 6.14 -13.51 -17.05
N ILE A 120 4.91 -12.99 -17.04
CA ILE A 120 3.94 -13.10 -18.14
C ILE A 120 3.79 -11.71 -18.73
N ILE A 121 3.93 -11.57 -20.04
CA ILE A 121 3.85 -10.30 -20.75
C ILE A 121 2.64 -10.33 -21.67
N ASP A 122 1.75 -9.35 -21.49
CA ASP A 122 0.55 -9.14 -22.28
C ASP A 122 0.52 -7.69 -22.79
N GLU A 123 1.34 -7.42 -23.81
CA GLU A 123 1.42 -6.10 -24.47
C GLU A 123 0.26 -5.88 -25.46
N THR A 124 -0.57 -6.90 -25.69
CA THR A 124 -1.70 -6.89 -26.63
C THR A 124 -2.99 -6.35 -26.03
N TYR A 125 -3.02 -6.13 -24.71
CA TYR A 125 -4.22 -5.77 -23.97
C TYR A 125 -5.35 -6.79 -24.17
N SER A 126 -5.10 -8.07 -23.85
CA SER A 126 -6.02 -9.18 -24.16
C SER A 126 -7.47 -9.01 -23.64
N LEU A 127 -7.68 -8.17 -22.62
CA LEU A 127 -8.98 -7.85 -22.02
C LEU A 127 -9.41 -6.38 -22.25
N GLY A 128 -8.73 -5.65 -23.14
CA GLY A 128 -8.92 -4.22 -23.39
C GLY A 128 -8.19 -3.30 -22.41
N LYS A 129 -8.31 -1.98 -22.60
CA LYS A 129 -7.64 -0.97 -21.74
C LYS A 129 -8.48 -0.49 -20.56
N SER A 130 -9.68 -1.05 -20.37
CA SER A 130 -10.55 -0.74 -19.25
C SER A 130 -10.92 -2.04 -18.57
N LEU A 131 -10.39 -2.25 -17.36
CA LEU A 131 -10.51 -3.51 -16.63
C LEU A 131 -11.42 -3.35 -15.40
N SER A 132 -12.32 -4.30 -15.22
CA SER A 132 -13.03 -4.50 -13.95
C SER A 132 -12.15 -5.21 -12.93
N ASN A 133 -12.54 -5.19 -11.65
CA ASN A 133 -11.85 -5.98 -10.62
C ASN A 133 -11.86 -7.49 -10.92
N GLN A 134 -12.93 -8.01 -11.54
CA GLN A 134 -13.00 -9.41 -11.95
C GLN A 134 -11.99 -9.76 -13.05
N GLN A 135 -11.73 -8.84 -13.99
CA GLN A 135 -10.71 -9.03 -15.03
C GLN A 135 -9.29 -8.99 -14.45
N ILE A 136 -9.06 -8.24 -13.36
CA ILE A 136 -7.79 -8.32 -12.62
C ILE A 136 -7.60 -9.72 -12.01
N GLU A 137 -8.65 -10.31 -11.45
CA GLU A 137 -8.61 -11.68 -10.92
C GLU A 137 -8.36 -12.72 -12.02
N GLU A 138 -8.94 -12.52 -13.20
CA GLU A 138 -8.69 -13.34 -14.39
C GLU A 138 -7.22 -13.27 -14.83
N LEU A 139 -6.63 -12.07 -14.88
CA LEU A 139 -5.21 -11.87 -15.18
C LEU A 139 -4.31 -12.52 -14.12
N ALA A 140 -4.63 -12.35 -12.84
CA ALA A 140 -3.90 -12.97 -11.74
C ALA A 140 -3.95 -14.50 -11.80
N SER A 141 -5.04 -15.06 -12.33
CA SER A 141 -5.22 -16.50 -12.53
C SER A 141 -4.35 -17.09 -13.65
N LYS A 142 -3.72 -16.26 -14.49
CA LYS A 142 -2.72 -16.72 -15.48
C LYS A 142 -1.39 -17.15 -14.83
N GLY A 143 -1.12 -16.70 -13.59
CA GLY A 143 0.08 -17.04 -12.84
C GLY A 143 0.03 -18.41 -12.16
N ALA A 144 0.99 -18.67 -11.26
CA ALA A 144 1.05 -19.93 -10.54
C ALA A 144 -0.10 -20.05 -9.52
N GLN A 145 -0.64 -21.26 -9.39
CA GLN A 145 -1.88 -21.52 -8.62
C GLN A 145 -1.63 -22.02 -7.19
N LYS A 146 -0.36 -22.18 -6.80
CA LYS A 146 0.04 -22.76 -5.51
C LYS A 146 1.31 -22.09 -5.02
N ASN A 147 1.36 -21.78 -3.72
CA ASN A 147 2.52 -21.15 -3.08
C ASN A 147 3.01 -19.93 -3.87
N ALA A 148 2.08 -19.06 -4.24
CA ALA A 148 2.30 -17.99 -5.18
C ALA A 148 1.59 -16.69 -4.77
N ILE A 149 2.24 -15.58 -5.08
CA ILE A 149 1.67 -14.25 -5.17
C ILE A 149 1.74 -13.85 -6.65
N ASN A 150 0.58 -13.70 -7.29
CA ASN A 150 0.50 -13.27 -8.68
C ASN A 150 0.28 -11.75 -8.73
N VAL A 151 1.27 -11.00 -9.19
CA VAL A 151 1.27 -9.54 -9.21
C VAL A 151 0.92 -9.06 -10.61
N VAL A 152 -0.28 -8.51 -10.78
CA VAL A 152 -0.74 -7.86 -12.01
C VAL A 152 -0.27 -6.40 -12.01
N LEU A 153 0.50 -6.02 -13.02
CA LEU A 153 1.05 -4.68 -13.20
C LEU A 153 0.44 -4.09 -14.47
N THR A 154 -0.34 -3.02 -14.36
CA THR A 154 -0.99 -2.39 -15.51
C THR A 154 -0.25 -1.12 -15.95
N SER A 155 -0.01 -0.96 -17.25
CA SER A 155 0.65 0.24 -17.80
C SER A 155 -0.16 1.51 -17.58
N ASP A 156 0.48 2.66 -17.80
CA ASP A 156 -0.08 4.00 -17.56
C ASP A 156 -1.34 4.28 -18.39
N ASP A 157 -1.49 3.62 -19.53
CA ASP A 157 -2.63 3.77 -20.42
C ASP A 157 -3.80 2.79 -20.13
N VAL A 158 -3.75 2.02 -19.05
CA VAL A 158 -4.80 1.04 -18.66
C VAL A 158 -5.61 1.57 -17.49
N ALA A 159 -6.93 1.69 -17.67
CA ALA A 159 -7.88 2.06 -16.62
C ALA A 159 -8.35 0.80 -15.88
N VAL A 160 -8.38 0.88 -14.55
CA VAL A 160 -8.89 -0.18 -13.69
C VAL A 160 -9.90 0.42 -12.72
N GLU A 161 -10.96 -0.32 -12.44
CA GLU A 161 -12.02 0.09 -11.52
C GLU A 161 -11.49 0.54 -10.15
N GLY A 162 -11.78 1.80 -9.77
CA GLY A 162 -11.35 2.42 -8.51
C GLY A 162 -9.91 2.94 -8.50
N PHE A 163 -9.12 2.70 -9.56
CA PHE A 163 -7.78 3.27 -9.69
C PHE A 163 -7.84 4.79 -9.67
N CYS A 164 -6.94 5.45 -8.91
CA CYS A 164 -6.88 6.90 -8.80
C CYS A 164 -8.11 7.57 -8.16
N MET A 165 -9.02 6.79 -7.58
CA MET A 165 -10.18 7.31 -6.83
C MET A 165 -10.05 6.92 -5.36
N SER A 166 -9.98 5.61 -5.11
CA SER A 166 -9.90 5.06 -3.75
C SER A 166 -8.63 4.26 -3.51
N LYS A 167 -7.92 3.86 -4.57
CA LYS A 167 -6.78 2.95 -4.48
C LYS A 167 -5.75 3.14 -5.59
N CYS A 168 -4.51 2.77 -5.27
CA CYS A 168 -3.38 2.69 -6.21
C CYS A 168 -3.05 1.25 -6.60
N GLY A 169 -3.66 0.29 -5.90
CA GLY A 169 -3.52 -1.13 -6.07
C GLY A 169 -4.44 -1.88 -5.10
N THR A 170 -4.47 -3.20 -5.19
CA THR A 170 -5.23 -4.06 -4.28
C THR A 170 -4.49 -5.37 -4.07
N HIS A 171 -4.80 -6.09 -3.00
CA HIS A 171 -4.45 -7.50 -2.88
C HIS A 171 -5.66 -8.33 -2.49
N GLY A 172 -5.55 -9.64 -2.70
CA GLY A 172 -6.61 -10.58 -2.39
C GLY A 172 -6.15 -12.02 -2.54
N SER A 173 -7.11 -12.95 -2.48
CA SER A 173 -6.82 -14.37 -2.66
C SER A 173 -7.87 -15.05 -3.52
N LEU A 174 -7.43 -16.01 -4.32
CA LEU A 174 -8.28 -16.79 -5.20
C LEU A 174 -8.07 -18.28 -4.96
N LYS A 175 -9.10 -19.07 -5.27
CA LYS A 175 -8.99 -20.52 -5.34
C LYS A 175 -8.50 -20.89 -6.73
N GLY A 176 -7.34 -21.51 -6.80
CA GLY A 176 -6.81 -22.04 -8.04
C GLY A 176 -7.57 -23.28 -8.52
N ALA A 177 -7.32 -23.64 -9.78
CA ALA A 177 -7.93 -24.81 -10.40
C ALA A 177 -7.70 -26.08 -9.57
N SER A 178 -8.69 -26.99 -9.57
CA SER A 178 -8.58 -28.27 -8.89
C SER A 178 -7.59 -29.17 -9.64
N VAL A 179 -6.49 -29.53 -8.98
CA VAL A 179 -5.51 -30.47 -9.51
C VAL A 179 -5.58 -31.73 -8.65
N GLN A 180 -5.90 -32.87 -9.28
CA GLN A 180 -6.04 -34.17 -8.59
C GLN A 180 -7.03 -34.11 -7.40
N GLY A 181 -8.14 -33.41 -7.57
CA GLY A 181 -9.18 -33.27 -6.53
C GLY A 181 -8.83 -32.31 -5.40
N ARG A 182 -7.70 -31.59 -5.46
CA ARG A 182 -7.31 -30.57 -4.49
C ARG A 182 -7.22 -29.19 -5.15
N SER A 183 -7.91 -28.23 -4.57
CA SER A 183 -7.78 -26.81 -4.93
C SER A 183 -6.87 -26.12 -3.91
N TYR A 184 -5.90 -25.37 -4.40
CA TYR A 184 -5.02 -24.54 -3.59
C TYR A 184 -5.46 -23.09 -3.68
N LYS A 185 -5.22 -22.32 -2.62
CA LYS A 185 -5.35 -20.86 -2.71
C LYS A 185 -4.01 -20.25 -3.12
N PHE A 186 -4.10 -19.18 -3.90
CA PHE A 186 -2.98 -18.28 -4.16
C PHE A 186 -3.39 -16.85 -3.80
N ALA A 187 -2.41 -16.02 -3.47
CA ALA A 187 -2.63 -14.60 -3.27
C ALA A 187 -2.37 -13.84 -4.57
N TYR A 188 -2.99 -12.69 -4.74
CA TYR A 188 -2.72 -11.80 -5.85
C TYR A 188 -2.57 -10.36 -5.38
N ILE A 189 -1.82 -9.59 -6.15
CA ILE A 189 -1.69 -8.15 -6.01
C ILE A 189 -1.98 -7.54 -7.37
N TRP A 190 -2.61 -6.38 -7.39
CA TRP A 190 -2.60 -5.51 -8.55
C TRP A 190 -2.05 -4.14 -8.17
N VAL A 191 -1.22 -3.56 -9.04
CA VAL A 191 -0.74 -2.17 -8.95
C VAL A 191 -0.82 -1.53 -10.33
N GLY A 192 -1.34 -0.32 -10.40
CA GLY A 192 -1.41 0.46 -11.64
C GLY A 192 -0.31 1.52 -11.73
N ASN A 193 0.22 1.73 -12.93
CA ASN A 193 1.08 2.89 -13.20
C ASN A 193 0.22 4.16 -13.20
N SER A 194 0.50 5.07 -12.28
CA SER A 194 -0.30 6.28 -12.06
C SER A 194 0.19 7.52 -12.84
N GLU A 195 1.30 7.40 -13.55
CA GLU A 195 2.04 8.50 -14.19
C GLU A 195 1.14 9.48 -14.96
N THR A 196 0.18 8.97 -15.74
CA THR A 196 -0.69 9.79 -16.59
C THR A 196 -2.06 10.11 -15.98
N LYS A 197 -2.38 9.59 -14.79
CA LYS A 197 -3.74 9.65 -14.22
C LYS A 197 -3.80 10.34 -12.87
N CYS A 198 -2.98 9.93 -11.92
CA CYS A 198 -2.98 10.45 -10.56
C CYS A 198 -1.61 10.36 -9.88
N PRO A 199 -0.53 10.85 -10.52
CA PRO A 199 0.81 10.73 -9.93
C PRO A 199 0.88 11.43 -8.56
N GLY A 200 0.12 12.52 -8.36
CA GLY A 200 0.02 13.21 -7.07
C GLY A 200 -0.62 12.40 -5.93
N GLN A 201 -1.32 11.30 -6.22
CA GLN A 201 -1.89 10.43 -5.19
C GLN A 201 -1.06 9.16 -5.02
N CYS A 202 -0.74 8.50 -6.14
CA CYS A 202 -0.15 7.16 -6.12
C CYS A 202 1.37 7.14 -6.30
N ALA A 203 1.99 8.27 -6.67
CA ALA A 203 3.43 8.42 -6.76
C ALA A 203 3.97 9.52 -5.84
N TRP A 204 3.16 10.07 -4.92
CA TRP A 204 3.67 10.93 -3.84
C TRP A 204 4.69 10.14 -3.00
N PRO A 205 5.89 10.68 -2.72
CA PRO A 205 6.28 12.10 -2.77
C PRO A 205 7.01 12.55 -4.06
N PHE A 206 7.04 11.75 -5.13
CA PHE A 206 7.71 12.08 -6.40
C PHE A 206 6.87 12.94 -7.35
N HIS A 207 5.66 13.30 -6.95
CA HIS A 207 4.81 14.24 -7.67
C HIS A 207 4.04 15.13 -6.69
N GLN A 208 3.66 16.32 -7.15
CA GLN A 208 2.84 17.28 -6.39
C GLN A 208 1.53 16.62 -5.95
N PRO A 209 1.19 16.62 -4.65
CA PRO A 209 -0.05 16.02 -4.18
C PRO A 209 -1.28 16.80 -4.62
N ILE A 210 -2.39 16.09 -4.85
CA ILE A 210 -3.66 16.69 -5.30
C ILE A 210 -4.27 17.62 -4.24
N TYR A 211 -4.04 17.31 -2.96
CA TYR A 211 -4.51 18.07 -1.81
C TYR A 211 -3.49 18.03 -0.67
N GLY A 212 -3.64 18.91 0.32
CA GLY A 212 -2.72 19.02 1.45
C GLY A 212 -1.48 19.86 1.14
N PRO A 213 -0.42 19.76 1.96
CA PRO A 213 0.78 20.59 1.80
C PRO A 213 1.44 20.42 0.43
N GLN A 214 1.71 21.54 -0.23
CA GLN A 214 2.18 21.60 -1.62
C GLN A 214 3.72 21.70 -1.68
N SER A 215 4.43 20.92 -0.85
CA SER A 215 5.90 20.86 -0.88
C SER A 215 6.40 20.44 -2.27
N PRO A 216 7.56 20.95 -2.74
CA PRO A 216 8.14 20.51 -4.00
C PRO A 216 8.30 18.98 -4.04
N PRO A 217 8.02 18.33 -5.18
CA PRO A 217 8.20 16.89 -5.32
C PRO A 217 9.66 16.47 -5.12
N LEU A 218 9.86 15.29 -4.54
CA LEU A 218 11.17 14.68 -4.45
C LEU A 218 11.60 14.11 -5.80
N VAL A 219 12.90 13.98 -6.01
CA VAL A 219 13.45 13.36 -7.21
C VAL A 219 13.34 11.84 -7.10
N ALA A 220 12.70 11.22 -8.09
CA ALA A 220 12.45 9.78 -8.14
C ALA A 220 13.76 8.98 -8.33
N PRO A 221 14.04 7.95 -7.51
CA PRO A 221 15.34 7.29 -7.47
C PRO A 221 15.70 6.46 -8.70
N ASN A 222 14.73 6.09 -9.53
CA ASN A 222 14.97 5.37 -10.78
C ASN A 222 14.69 6.23 -12.02
N ASN A 223 14.55 7.55 -11.84
CA ASN A 223 14.22 8.50 -12.90
C ASN A 223 12.92 8.12 -13.65
N ASP A 224 11.97 7.50 -12.93
CA ASP A 224 10.66 7.11 -13.46
C ASP A 224 9.61 7.22 -12.35
N VAL A 225 8.90 8.34 -12.32
CA VAL A 225 7.89 8.67 -11.29
C VAL A 225 6.80 7.60 -11.22
N GLY A 226 6.35 7.09 -12.37
CA GLY A 226 5.33 6.06 -12.46
C GLY A 226 5.75 4.78 -11.77
N LEU A 227 6.93 4.27 -12.14
CA LEU A 227 7.44 2.99 -11.62
C LEU A 227 7.94 3.10 -10.18
N ASP A 228 8.53 4.23 -9.79
CA ASP A 228 8.90 4.48 -8.39
C ASP A 228 7.64 4.57 -7.50
N GLY A 229 6.55 5.16 -8.01
CA GLY A 229 5.21 5.08 -7.40
C GLY A 229 4.69 3.66 -7.29
N MET A 230 4.81 2.86 -8.35
CA MET A 230 4.40 1.45 -8.33
C MET A 230 5.19 0.63 -7.30
N VAL A 231 6.49 0.88 -7.13
CA VAL A 231 7.30 0.19 -6.10
C VAL A 231 6.77 0.48 -4.71
N MET A 232 6.47 1.75 -4.37
CA MET A 232 5.92 2.11 -3.05
C MET A 232 4.61 1.35 -2.76
N ASN A 233 3.69 1.34 -3.73
CA ASN A 233 2.41 0.65 -3.59
C ASN A 233 2.57 -0.87 -3.53
N LEU A 234 3.45 -1.44 -4.37
CA LEU A 234 3.74 -2.87 -4.37
C LEU A 234 4.38 -3.32 -3.06
N ALA A 235 5.31 -2.54 -2.50
CA ALA A 235 5.93 -2.79 -1.21
C ALA A 235 4.88 -2.81 -0.09
N SER A 236 3.99 -1.80 -0.07
CA SER A 236 2.87 -1.73 0.88
C SER A 236 1.96 -2.95 0.78
N LEU A 237 1.53 -3.29 -0.43
CA LEU A 237 0.61 -4.40 -0.69
C LEU A 237 1.27 -5.76 -0.45
N LEU A 238 2.57 -5.93 -0.70
CA LEU A 238 3.30 -7.15 -0.36
C LEU A 238 3.34 -7.38 1.14
N ALA A 239 3.58 -6.35 1.95
CA ALA A 239 3.55 -6.46 3.40
C ALA A 239 2.14 -6.84 3.91
N GLY A 240 1.09 -6.23 3.36
CA GLY A 240 -0.30 -6.60 3.63
C GLY A 240 -0.62 -8.04 3.20
N THR A 241 -0.22 -8.43 2.00
CA THR A 241 -0.48 -9.77 1.43
C THR A 241 0.16 -10.87 2.26
N THR A 242 1.36 -10.66 2.80
CA THR A 242 2.06 -11.71 3.56
C THR A 242 1.58 -11.81 5.00
N THR A 243 1.16 -10.68 5.59
CA THR A 243 0.70 -10.61 6.99
C THR A 243 -0.82 -10.73 7.15
N ASN A 244 -1.59 -10.55 6.08
CA ASN A 244 -3.05 -10.63 6.04
C ASN A 244 -3.61 -11.17 4.68
N PRO A 245 -3.12 -12.30 4.15
CA PRO A 245 -3.50 -12.81 2.81
C PRO A 245 -4.99 -13.10 2.61
N PHE A 246 -5.74 -13.35 3.69
CA PHE A 246 -7.13 -13.82 3.65
C PHE A 246 -8.09 -12.91 4.45
N GLY A 247 -7.66 -11.69 4.80
CA GLY A 247 -8.49 -10.72 5.52
C GLY A 247 -8.80 -11.10 6.97
N ASN A 248 -7.93 -11.88 7.62
CA ASN A 248 -8.03 -12.24 9.03
C ASN A 248 -6.67 -12.34 9.76
N GLY A 249 -5.59 -11.86 9.17
CA GLY A 249 -4.25 -11.78 9.77
C GLY A 249 -4.07 -10.49 10.59
N TYR A 250 -3.12 -9.64 10.23
CA TYR A 250 -2.85 -8.37 10.91
C TYR A 250 -3.56 -7.18 10.26
N PHE A 251 -4.41 -6.48 11.02
CA PHE A 251 -4.98 -5.20 10.59
C PHE A 251 -5.58 -4.39 11.76
N GLN A 252 -5.85 -3.12 11.48
CA GLN A 252 -6.59 -2.15 12.27
C GLN A 252 -7.84 -1.72 11.50
N GLY A 253 -8.93 -1.40 12.22
CA GLY A 253 -10.17 -0.96 11.58
C GLY A 253 -11.10 -2.11 11.19
N PRO A 254 -12.17 -1.82 10.44
CA PRO A 254 -13.13 -2.82 10.03
C PRO A 254 -12.57 -3.69 8.90
N LYS A 255 -13.02 -4.94 8.81
CA LYS A 255 -12.46 -5.96 7.90
C LYS A 255 -12.66 -5.64 6.41
N ASP A 256 -13.66 -4.86 6.07
CA ASP A 256 -13.98 -4.38 4.73
C ASP A 256 -13.13 -3.18 4.30
N ALA A 257 -12.51 -2.47 5.25
CA ALA A 257 -11.56 -1.37 4.99
C ALA A 257 -10.38 -1.40 5.97
N PRO A 258 -9.56 -2.47 5.97
CA PRO A 258 -8.50 -2.65 6.95
C PRO A 258 -7.28 -1.76 6.66
N LEU A 259 -6.70 -1.19 7.71
CA LEU A 259 -5.33 -0.68 7.69
C LEU A 259 -4.37 -1.79 8.10
N GLU A 260 -3.47 -2.18 7.21
CA GLU A 260 -2.57 -3.33 7.34
C GLU A 260 -1.14 -2.87 7.61
N ALA A 261 -0.18 -3.80 7.57
CA ALA A 261 1.21 -3.58 7.97
C ALA A 261 1.81 -2.25 7.49
N ALA A 262 1.62 -1.89 6.22
CA ALA A 262 2.10 -0.62 5.67
C ALA A 262 1.02 0.48 5.66
N SER A 263 -0.24 0.15 5.37
CA SER A 263 -1.30 1.17 5.26
C SER A 263 -1.73 1.74 6.61
N ALA A 264 -1.36 1.11 7.73
CA ALA A 264 -1.42 1.70 9.07
C ALA A 264 -0.38 2.82 9.29
N CYS A 265 0.58 2.98 8.38
CA CYS A 265 1.64 4.00 8.42
C CYS A 265 1.63 4.89 7.16
N PRO A 266 0.49 5.53 6.82
CA PRO A 266 0.33 6.23 5.55
C PRO A 266 1.31 7.40 5.43
N GLY A 267 2.08 7.43 4.33
CA GLY A 267 2.99 8.52 4.00
C GLY A 267 4.25 8.62 4.86
N VAL A 268 4.51 7.64 5.74
CA VAL A 268 5.71 7.59 6.58
C VAL A 268 6.79 6.79 5.84
N TYR A 269 7.87 7.46 5.40
CA TYR A 269 8.98 6.81 4.69
C TYR A 269 10.34 6.95 5.42
N GLY A 270 10.51 8.02 6.19
CA GLY A 270 11.69 8.25 7.03
C GLY A 270 11.29 8.80 8.41
N LYS A 271 12.26 8.83 9.33
CA LYS A 271 12.08 9.39 10.67
C LYS A 271 11.54 10.82 10.61
N GLY A 272 10.66 11.17 11.54
CA GLY A 272 10.10 12.51 11.63
C GLY A 272 9.08 12.86 10.54
N ALA A 273 8.60 11.90 9.76
CA ALA A 273 7.54 12.13 8.78
C ALA A 273 6.27 12.72 9.44
N TYR A 274 5.61 13.61 8.71
CA TYR A 274 4.34 14.24 9.08
C TYR A 274 3.58 14.60 7.79
N PRO A 275 2.29 14.98 7.84
CA PRO A 275 1.53 15.30 6.62
C PRO A 275 2.26 16.34 5.75
N GLY A 276 2.62 15.96 4.53
CA GLY A 276 3.38 16.81 3.59
C GLY A 276 4.91 16.66 3.62
N TYR A 277 5.45 15.86 4.54
CA TYR A 277 6.88 15.56 4.65
C TYR A 277 7.10 14.04 4.80
N ALA A 278 7.80 13.44 3.84
CA ALA A 278 8.03 12.00 3.80
C ALA A 278 8.96 11.47 4.91
N GLY A 279 9.60 12.37 5.65
CA GLY A 279 10.59 12.06 6.69
C GLY A 279 12.02 12.35 6.22
N ASP A 280 12.98 12.13 7.12
CA ASP A 280 14.40 12.32 6.86
C ASP A 280 14.92 11.20 5.95
N LEU A 281 14.98 11.47 4.64
CA LEU A 281 15.41 10.52 3.61
C LEU A 281 16.88 10.69 3.23
N LEU A 282 17.46 9.63 2.65
CA LEU A 282 18.76 9.70 2.01
C LEU A 282 18.63 10.42 0.66
N VAL A 283 19.69 11.13 0.27
CA VAL A 283 19.76 11.83 -1.01
C VAL A 283 20.98 11.33 -1.79
N ASP A 284 20.77 10.94 -3.04
CA ASP A 284 21.86 10.63 -3.96
C ASP A 284 22.60 11.92 -4.33
N PRO A 285 23.91 12.05 -4.04
CA PRO A 285 24.66 13.28 -4.30
C PRO A 285 24.84 13.58 -5.80
N THR A 286 24.67 12.58 -6.67
CA THR A 286 24.85 12.71 -8.11
C THR A 286 23.55 13.11 -8.80
N THR A 287 22.43 12.47 -8.42
CA THR A 287 21.13 12.65 -9.10
C THR A 287 20.16 13.54 -8.32
N GLY A 288 20.41 13.79 -7.03
CA GLY A 288 19.46 14.44 -6.13
C GLY A 288 18.28 13.55 -5.71
N ALA A 289 18.26 12.28 -6.13
CA ALA A 289 17.20 11.33 -5.82
C ALA A 289 17.02 11.10 -4.32
N SER A 290 15.77 11.11 -3.85
CA SER A 290 15.43 10.76 -2.48
C SER A 290 15.06 9.28 -2.36
N TYR A 291 15.63 8.59 -1.38
CA TYR A 291 15.43 7.15 -1.18
C TYR A 291 15.65 6.75 0.29
N ASN A 292 15.24 5.54 0.66
CA ASN A 292 15.55 4.98 1.98
C ASN A 292 16.07 3.54 1.93
N ALA A 293 16.15 2.91 0.76
CA ALA A 293 16.63 1.54 0.61
C ALA A 293 17.48 1.36 -0.65
N ASN A 294 18.61 0.68 -0.52
CA ASN A 294 19.42 0.22 -1.64
C ASN A 294 18.96 -1.19 -2.07
N GLY A 295 18.89 -1.42 -3.38
CA GLY A 295 18.59 -2.72 -3.98
C GLY A 295 19.74 -3.24 -4.84
N CYS A 296 19.48 -4.37 -5.50
CA CYS A 296 20.40 -4.96 -6.48
C CYS A 296 20.57 -4.05 -7.72
N ASN A 297 21.59 -4.32 -8.52
CA ASN A 297 21.85 -3.62 -9.79
C ASN A 297 21.99 -2.08 -9.65
N GLY A 298 22.43 -1.61 -8.47
CA GLY A 298 22.59 -0.18 -8.19
C GLY A 298 21.28 0.58 -8.02
N ARG A 299 20.14 -0.12 -7.96
CA ARG A 299 18.82 0.49 -7.78
C ARG A 299 18.66 1.07 -6.38
N LYS A 300 17.90 2.15 -6.31
CA LYS A 300 17.49 2.80 -5.07
C LYS A 300 15.96 2.85 -5.03
N PHE A 301 15.40 2.72 -3.84
CA PHE A 301 13.96 2.64 -3.65
C PHE A 301 13.53 3.45 -2.43
N LEU A 302 12.27 3.90 -2.47
CA LEU A 302 11.56 4.46 -1.34
C LEU A 302 10.52 3.45 -0.89
N LEU A 303 10.61 2.98 0.36
CA LEU A 303 9.78 1.91 0.90
C LEU A 303 9.01 2.41 2.13
N PRO A 304 7.73 2.06 2.28
CA PRO A 304 6.90 2.57 3.37
C PRO A 304 7.39 2.04 4.72
N ALA A 305 7.17 2.82 5.77
CA ALA A 305 7.26 2.30 7.13
C ALA A 305 6.26 1.16 7.32
N LEU A 306 6.65 0.20 8.17
CA LEU A 306 5.77 -0.87 8.59
C LEU A 306 5.40 -0.68 10.06
N PHE A 307 4.13 -0.91 10.40
CA PHE A 307 3.67 -0.87 11.78
C PHE A 307 4.33 -1.99 12.57
N ASP A 308 5.20 -1.66 13.51
CA ASP A 308 5.85 -2.64 14.37
C ASP A 308 4.88 -3.09 15.47
N PRO A 309 4.38 -4.35 15.44
CA PRO A 309 3.44 -4.84 16.43
C PRO A 309 4.05 -4.96 17.84
N SER A 310 5.38 -4.91 17.98
CA SER A 310 6.08 -5.01 19.26
C SER A 310 6.15 -3.67 19.97
N THR A 311 6.44 -2.59 19.22
CA THR A 311 6.53 -1.22 19.76
C THR A 311 5.22 -0.44 19.62
N LYS A 312 4.27 -0.97 18.85
CA LYS A 312 2.98 -0.34 18.52
C LYS A 312 3.16 1.03 17.84
N SER A 313 4.14 1.13 16.94
CA SER A 313 4.48 2.36 16.22
C SER A 313 4.96 2.06 14.81
N CYS A 314 4.91 3.05 13.93
CA CYS A 314 5.49 2.94 12.58
C CYS A 314 7.01 2.92 12.65
N SER A 315 7.63 1.87 12.08
CA SER A 315 9.08 1.71 11.99
C SER A 315 9.55 2.08 10.59
N THR A 316 10.43 3.07 10.49
CA THR A 316 11.10 3.46 9.26
C THR A 316 12.44 2.74 9.13
N LEU A 317 12.97 2.72 7.90
CA LEU A 317 14.29 2.15 7.63
C LEU A 317 15.44 3.15 7.92
N VAL A 318 15.13 4.45 7.83
CA VAL A 318 16.00 5.61 8.11
C VAL A 318 15.32 6.58 9.06
#